data_AF-A0A8C1F7W5-F1
#
_entry.id   AF-A0A8C1F7W5-F1
#
_cell.length_a   1.000
_cell.length_b   1.000
_cell.length_c   1.000
_cell.angle_alpha   90.00
_cell.angle_beta   90.00
_cell.angle_gamma   90.00
#
_symmetry.space_group_name_H-M   'P 1'
#
loop_
_entity.id
_entity.type
_entity.pdbx_description
1 polymer ?
#
loop_
_entity_poly.entity_id
_entity_poly.type
_entity_poly.pdbx_seq_one_letter_code
_entity_poly.pdbx_strand_id
1 'polypeptide(L)'
;CLLYMKSKTRLTRDFSFNLCFFFTLAAQIKSMVNQLGTKQDTSDLRERLQQVQHYTNQLAKETNKHLKDLGSLSFPVSLSEQRQQKIQKDRLMNDFSAALNNFQAVQRRAAEKEKESVARARAGSRLSTEDGGHEEQLVSFDNNDDWGKTTTQTEDVAITEEDLELIKERETAIQQLESDILDVNQIFKDLAVMIHDQGEMIDSIEANVESAEVHVERGAEQLQRAAQYQQKSRKKMCILAVVLALLVGVIALIIWASTK
;
A
#
# COMPACT_ATOMS: atom_id res chain seq x y z
N CYS A 1 0.71 28.27 -2.43
CA CYS A 1 0.77 27.35 -3.60
C CYS A 1 2.04 26.51 -3.66
N LEU A 2 3.25 27.10 -3.69
CA LEU A 2 4.51 26.33 -3.77
C LEU A 2 4.73 25.34 -2.61
N LEU A 3 4.49 25.76 -1.36
CA LEU A 3 4.59 24.87 -0.19
C LEU A 3 3.57 23.72 -0.23
N TYR A 4 2.36 23.98 -0.72
CA TYR A 4 1.30 23.00 -0.89
C TYR A 4 1.65 21.95 -1.96
N MET A 5 2.14 22.39 -3.13
CA MET A 5 2.60 21.47 -4.18
C MET A 5 3.80 20.63 -3.73
N LYS A 6 4.73 21.23 -2.96
CA LYS A 6 5.91 20.54 -2.43
C LYS A 6 5.58 19.57 -1.27
N SER A 7 4.46 19.78 -0.58
CA SER A 7 3.94 18.87 0.45
C SER A 7 3.21 17.69 -0.19
N LYS A 8 2.34 17.94 -1.16
CA LYS A 8 1.59 16.91 -1.88
C LYS A 8 2.50 15.93 -2.64
N THR A 9 3.50 16.43 -3.36
CA THR A 9 4.49 15.59 -4.06
C THR A 9 5.36 14.76 -3.12
N ARG A 10 5.63 15.22 -1.89
CA ARG A 10 6.31 14.41 -0.88
C ARG A 10 5.39 13.31 -0.35
N LEU A 11 4.16 13.65 0.02
CA LEU A 11 3.22 12.70 0.60
C LEU A 11 2.90 11.52 -0.33
N THR A 12 2.71 11.78 -1.63
CA THR A 12 2.51 10.70 -2.63
C THR A 12 3.75 9.81 -2.77
N ARG A 13 4.95 10.39 -2.75
CA ARG A 13 6.20 9.63 -2.86
C ARG A 13 6.46 8.79 -1.61
N ASP A 14 6.21 9.35 -0.43
CA ASP A 14 6.39 8.67 0.85
C ASP A 14 5.39 7.49 0.97
N PHE A 15 4.17 7.66 0.46
CA PHE A 15 3.19 6.57 0.37
C PHE A 15 3.64 5.43 -0.56
N SER A 16 4.09 5.75 -1.78
CA SER A 16 4.60 4.73 -2.71
C SER A 16 5.83 4.00 -2.17
N PHE A 17 6.71 4.70 -1.44
CA PHE A 17 7.85 4.09 -0.77
C PHE A 17 7.40 3.13 0.34
N ASN A 18 6.48 3.58 1.22
CA ASN A 18 5.93 2.75 2.28
C ASN A 18 5.26 1.49 1.73
N LEU A 19 4.54 1.60 0.62
CA LEU A 19 3.88 0.48 -0.03
C LEU A 19 4.90 -0.55 -0.58
N CYS A 20 5.93 -0.09 -1.30
CA CYS A 20 7.00 -0.98 -1.80
C CYS A 20 7.74 -1.68 -0.64
N PHE A 21 8.00 -0.92 0.42
CA PHE A 21 8.62 -1.45 1.62
C PHE A 21 7.72 -2.48 2.33
N PHE A 22 6.41 -2.25 2.37
CA PHE A 22 5.44 -3.19 2.91
C PHE A 22 5.45 -4.55 2.20
N PHE A 23 5.51 -4.56 0.85
CA PHE A 23 5.67 -5.81 0.09
C PHE A 23 6.97 -6.53 0.43
N THR A 24 8.06 -5.79 0.64
CA THR A 24 9.35 -6.36 1.03
C THR A 24 9.29 -6.98 2.42
N LEU A 25 8.68 -6.29 3.39
CA LEU A 25 8.49 -6.81 4.76
C LEU A 25 7.59 -8.05 4.79
N ALA A 26 6.48 -8.05 4.04
CA ALA A 26 5.59 -9.20 3.94
C ALA A 26 6.32 -10.44 3.37
N ALA A 27 7.18 -10.25 2.36
CA ALA A 27 8.03 -11.33 1.82
C ALA A 27 9.05 -11.84 2.85
N GLN A 28 9.65 -10.95 3.64
CA GLN A 28 10.56 -11.30 4.72
C GLN A 28 9.86 -12.13 5.80
N ILE A 29 8.68 -11.70 6.26
CA ILE A 29 7.85 -12.42 7.24
C ILE A 29 7.52 -13.81 6.70
N LYS A 30 7.10 -13.91 5.42
CA LYS A 30 6.80 -15.20 4.78
C LYS A 30 8.00 -16.16 4.81
N SER A 31 9.21 -15.66 4.55
CA SER A 31 10.43 -16.46 4.62
C SER A 31 10.70 -16.98 6.04
N MET A 32 10.62 -16.10 7.05
CA MET A 32 10.82 -16.46 8.46
C MET A 32 9.76 -17.47 8.95
N VAL A 33 8.49 -17.27 8.59
CA VAL A 33 7.41 -18.22 8.90
C VAL A 33 7.64 -19.60 8.29
N ASN A 34 8.22 -19.68 7.10
CA ASN A 34 8.53 -20.98 6.48
C ASN A 34 9.63 -21.73 7.24
N GLN A 35 10.53 -21.04 7.93
CA GLN A 35 11.59 -21.62 8.74
C GLN A 35 11.10 -22.11 10.13
N LEU A 36 9.97 -21.59 10.63
CA LEU A 36 9.36 -22.09 11.88
C LEU A 36 9.02 -23.58 11.79
N GLY A 37 9.37 -24.34 12.84
CA GLY A 37 9.19 -25.79 12.92
C GLY A 37 10.22 -26.61 12.14
N THR A 38 11.24 -25.98 11.55
CA THR A 38 12.37 -26.66 10.89
C THR A 38 13.61 -26.67 11.80
N LYS A 39 14.72 -27.27 11.34
CA LYS A 39 16.00 -27.24 12.06
C LYS A 39 16.60 -25.83 12.22
N GLN A 40 16.06 -24.83 11.52
CA GLN A 40 16.47 -23.43 11.60
C GLN A 40 15.60 -22.62 12.56
N ASP A 41 14.63 -23.25 13.23
CA ASP A 41 13.77 -22.59 14.21
C ASP A 41 14.58 -22.26 15.48
N THR A 42 14.88 -20.98 15.67
CA THR A 42 15.61 -20.45 16.83
C THR A 42 14.77 -19.38 17.54
N SER A 43 15.05 -19.14 18.83
CA SER A 43 14.41 -18.05 19.58
C SER A 43 14.66 -16.68 18.93
N ASP A 44 15.88 -16.42 18.45
CA ASP A 44 16.26 -15.19 17.72
C ASP A 44 15.43 -14.98 16.44
N LEU A 45 15.20 -16.04 15.67
CA LEU A 45 14.34 -15.97 14.47
C LEU A 45 12.91 -15.57 14.83
N ARG A 46 12.38 -16.12 15.94
CA ARG A 46 11.03 -15.83 16.43
C ARG A 46 10.88 -14.41 16.96
N GLU A 47 11.85 -13.94 17.74
CA GLU A 47 11.88 -12.56 18.22
C GLU A 47 11.94 -11.58 17.04
N ARG A 48 12.81 -11.84 16.07
CA ARG A 48 12.90 -11.03 14.85
C ARG A 48 11.61 -11.07 14.03
N LEU A 49 10.95 -12.22 13.95
CA LEU A 49 9.65 -12.34 13.29
C LEU A 49 8.60 -11.45 13.97
N GLN A 50 8.50 -11.50 15.30
CA GLN A 50 7.58 -10.66 16.07
C GLN A 50 7.88 -9.17 15.87
N GLN A 51 9.16 -8.78 15.92
CA GLN A 51 9.58 -7.39 15.71
C GLN A 51 9.18 -6.88 14.31
N VAL A 52 9.43 -7.67 13.27
CA VAL A 52 9.07 -7.31 11.89
C VAL A 52 7.55 -7.29 11.72
N GLN A 53 6.80 -8.20 12.34
CA GLN A 53 5.33 -8.19 12.33
C GLN A 53 4.77 -6.93 12.98
N HIS A 54 5.22 -6.60 14.19
CA HIS A 54 4.77 -5.41 14.92
C HIS A 54 5.08 -4.14 14.12
N TYR A 55 6.31 -4.02 13.62
CA TYR A 55 6.72 -2.88 12.81
C TYR A 55 5.88 -2.76 11.53
N THR A 56 5.58 -3.87 10.87
CA THR A 56 4.73 -3.88 9.67
C THR A 56 3.30 -3.46 9.99
N ASN A 57 2.77 -3.82 11.15
CA ASN A 57 1.45 -3.37 11.61
C ASN A 57 1.42 -1.85 11.86
N GLN A 58 2.44 -1.31 12.52
CA GLN A 58 2.56 0.13 12.75
C GLN A 58 2.69 0.89 11.43
N LEU A 59 3.48 0.37 10.49
CA LEU A 59 3.58 0.94 9.15
C LEU A 59 2.23 0.93 8.41
N ALA A 60 1.43 -0.12 8.56
CA ALA A 60 0.07 -0.17 7.99
C ALA A 60 -0.84 0.92 8.58
N LYS A 61 -0.79 1.13 9.90
CA LYS A 61 -1.56 2.18 10.60
C LYS A 61 -1.17 3.58 10.13
N GLU A 62 0.14 3.86 10.07
CA GLU A 62 0.66 5.14 9.56
C GLU A 62 0.29 5.35 8.08
N THR A 63 0.39 4.31 7.26
CA THR A 63 -0.01 4.37 5.83
C THR A 63 -1.50 4.66 5.69
N ASN A 64 -2.36 4.03 6.50
CA ASN A 64 -3.79 4.31 6.54
C ASN A 64 -4.09 5.75 6.97
N LYS A 65 -3.35 6.27 7.97
CA LYS A 65 -3.47 7.66 8.41
C LYS A 65 -3.10 8.64 7.30
N HIS A 66 -1.96 8.44 6.63
CA HIS A 66 -1.53 9.26 5.50
C HIS A 66 -2.54 9.24 4.34
N LEU A 67 -3.18 8.09 4.11
CA LEU A 67 -4.22 7.96 3.09
C LEU A 67 -5.49 8.74 3.44
N LYS A 68 -5.90 8.73 4.71
CA LYS A 68 -7.02 9.54 5.22
C LYS A 68 -6.70 11.04 5.14
N ASP A 69 -5.48 11.43 5.50
CA ASP A 69 -5.01 12.82 5.42
C ASP A 69 -4.96 13.32 3.96
N LEU A 70 -4.53 12.47 3.02
CA LEU A 70 -4.63 12.76 1.59
C LEU A 70 -6.08 13.02 1.15
N GLY A 71 -7.04 12.35 1.79
CA GLY A 71 -8.48 12.54 1.56
C GLY A 71 -9.03 13.84 2.15
N SER A 72 -8.53 14.30 3.29
CA SER A 72 -9.04 15.50 3.99
C SER A 72 -8.41 16.82 3.54
N LEU A 73 -7.19 16.78 2.98
CA LEU A 73 -6.41 17.97 2.61
C LEU A 73 -6.79 18.62 1.25
N SER A 74 -7.92 18.25 0.65
CA SER A 74 -8.25 18.68 -0.72
C SER A 74 -9.51 19.54 -0.82
N PHE A 75 -9.30 20.83 -1.08
CA PHE A 75 -10.24 21.66 -1.83
C PHE A 75 -9.66 21.85 -3.24
N PRO A 76 -10.21 21.20 -4.28
CA PRO A 76 -9.72 21.35 -5.63
C PRO A 76 -9.97 22.77 -6.14
N VAL A 77 -8.92 23.41 -6.67
CA VAL A 77 -8.99 24.74 -7.31
C VAL A 77 -9.47 24.63 -8.75
N SER A 78 -9.33 23.44 -9.37
CA SER A 78 -9.77 23.15 -10.74
C SER A 78 -10.29 21.71 -10.91
N LEU A 79 -11.21 21.51 -11.86
CA LEU A 79 -11.80 20.21 -12.18
C LEU A 79 -10.77 19.18 -12.69
N SER A 80 -9.75 19.61 -13.42
CA SER A 80 -8.68 18.74 -13.92
C SER A 80 -7.77 18.24 -12.80
N GLU A 81 -7.42 19.10 -11.83
CA GLU A 81 -6.65 18.71 -10.64
C GLU A 81 -7.45 17.79 -9.71
N GLN A 82 -8.77 17.98 -9.61
CA GLN A 82 -9.65 17.09 -8.84
C GLN A 82 -9.63 15.68 -9.44
N ARG A 83 -9.72 15.56 -10.76
CA ARG A 83 -9.69 14.28 -11.45
C ARG A 83 -8.35 13.56 -11.34
N GLN A 84 -7.24 14.27 -11.53
CA GLN A 84 -5.90 13.66 -11.37
C GLN A 84 -5.69 13.16 -9.94
N GLN A 85 -6.18 13.89 -8.95
CA GLN A 85 -6.12 13.46 -7.55
C GLN A 85 -6.95 12.21 -7.29
N LYS A 86 -8.17 12.16 -7.85
CA LYS A 86 -9.03 10.97 -7.73
C LYS A 86 -8.33 9.74 -8.30
N ILE A 87 -7.87 9.79 -9.55
CA ILE A 87 -7.16 8.67 -10.19
C ILE A 87 -5.94 8.22 -9.38
N GLN A 88 -5.16 9.16 -8.84
CA GLN A 88 -4.03 8.80 -7.98
C GLN A 88 -4.50 8.13 -6.69
N LYS A 89 -5.47 8.72 -5.98
CA LYS A 89 -6.03 8.17 -4.74
C LYS A 89 -6.58 6.75 -4.94
N ASP A 90 -7.34 6.52 -6.00
CA ASP A 90 -7.94 5.23 -6.32
C ASP A 90 -6.87 4.16 -6.55
N ARG A 91 -5.80 4.50 -7.29
CA ARG A 91 -4.65 3.60 -7.47
C ARG A 91 -3.95 3.29 -6.15
N LEU A 92 -3.63 4.33 -5.37
CA LEU A 92 -2.98 4.18 -4.05
C LEU A 92 -3.81 3.28 -3.12
N MET A 93 -5.13 3.40 -3.14
CA MET A 93 -6.04 2.60 -2.33
C MET A 93 -6.09 1.14 -2.77
N ASN A 94 -6.18 0.89 -4.07
CA ASN A 94 -6.17 -0.47 -4.61
C ASN A 94 -4.85 -1.18 -4.30
N ASP A 95 -3.72 -0.47 -4.48
CA ASP A 95 -2.41 -1.02 -4.20
C ASP A 95 -2.22 -1.32 -2.71
N PHE A 96 -2.64 -0.41 -1.83
CA PHE A 96 -2.58 -0.61 -0.38
C PHE A 96 -3.49 -1.76 0.08
N SER A 97 -4.68 -1.90 -0.51
CA SER A 97 -5.56 -3.04 -0.24
C SER A 97 -4.92 -4.37 -0.65
N ALA A 98 -4.27 -4.42 -1.82
CA ALA A 98 -3.56 -5.62 -2.28
C ALA A 98 -2.39 -5.98 -1.35
N ALA A 99 -1.61 -4.98 -0.94
CA ALA A 99 -0.51 -5.15 0.00
C ALA A 99 -1.03 -5.70 1.34
N LEU A 100 -2.05 -5.06 1.92
CA LEU A 100 -2.63 -5.44 3.20
C LEU A 100 -3.21 -6.86 3.20
N ASN A 101 -3.85 -7.27 2.09
CA ASN A 101 -4.34 -8.64 1.91
C ASN A 101 -3.21 -9.67 1.95
N ASN A 102 -2.08 -9.36 1.30
CA ASN A 102 -0.91 -10.24 1.32
C ASN A 102 -0.35 -10.37 2.76
N PHE A 103 -0.20 -9.25 3.46
CA PHE A 103 0.28 -9.25 4.84
C PHE A 103 -0.65 -10.00 5.79
N GLN A 104 -1.96 -9.81 5.68
CA GLN A 104 -2.93 -10.53 6.51
C GLN A 104 -2.85 -12.05 6.29
N ALA A 105 -2.69 -12.49 5.04
CA ALA A 105 -2.51 -13.92 4.74
C ALA A 105 -1.22 -14.47 5.38
N VAL A 106 -0.13 -13.70 5.35
CA VAL A 106 1.14 -14.09 5.98
C VAL A 106 1.03 -14.08 7.52
N GLN A 107 0.35 -13.10 8.12
CA GLN A 107 0.10 -13.05 9.58
C GLN A 107 -0.72 -14.25 10.05
N ARG A 108 -1.80 -14.62 9.34
CA ARG A 108 -2.62 -15.80 9.69
C ARG A 108 -1.79 -17.08 9.65
N ARG A 109 -0.96 -17.25 8.62
CA ARG A 109 -0.06 -18.41 8.51
C ARG A 109 0.97 -18.44 9.65
N ALA A 110 1.47 -17.29 10.07
CA ALA A 110 2.35 -17.18 11.23
C ALA A 110 1.64 -17.62 12.52
N ALA A 111 0.39 -17.16 12.74
CA ALA A 111 -0.41 -17.50 13.91
C ALA A 111 -0.72 -19.00 13.96
N GLU A 112 -1.10 -19.60 12.83
CA GLU A 112 -1.35 -21.04 12.70
C GLU A 112 -0.10 -21.86 13.06
N LYS A 113 1.07 -21.48 12.54
CA LYS A 113 2.33 -22.17 12.85
C LYS A 113 2.74 -22.03 14.31
N GLU A 114 2.56 -20.86 14.90
CA GLU A 114 2.86 -20.64 16.32
C GLU A 114 1.94 -21.48 17.22
N LYS A 115 0.64 -21.52 16.89
CA LYS A 115 -0.36 -22.39 17.56
C LYS A 115 -0.01 -23.86 17.44
N GLU A 116 0.37 -24.33 16.25
CA GLU A 116 0.79 -25.72 16.03
C GLU A 116 2.04 -26.04 16.85
N SER A 117 3.01 -25.11 16.90
CA SER A 117 4.24 -25.27 17.68
C SER A 117 3.97 -25.38 19.18
N VAL A 118 3.06 -24.57 19.72
CA VAL A 118 2.63 -24.64 21.12
C VAL A 118 1.87 -25.93 21.40
N ALA A 119 0.96 -26.34 20.52
CA ALA A 119 0.23 -27.60 20.67
C ALA A 119 1.18 -28.81 20.67
N ARG A 120 2.21 -28.79 19.81
CA ARG A 120 3.24 -29.83 19.76
C ARG A 120 4.11 -29.86 21.02
N ALA A 121 4.51 -28.71 21.55
CA ALA A 121 5.27 -28.64 22.81
C ALA A 121 4.47 -29.24 23.98
N ARG A 122 3.16 -28.92 24.05
CA ARG A 122 2.25 -29.51 25.04
C ARG A 122 2.08 -31.02 24.88
N ALA A 123 1.99 -31.53 23.65
CA ALA A 123 1.84 -32.96 23.39
C ALA A 123 3.14 -33.75 23.60
N GLY A 124 4.29 -33.19 23.21
CA GLY A 124 5.61 -33.80 23.42
C GLY A 124 5.96 -33.93 24.90
N SER A 125 5.65 -32.90 25.69
CA SER A 125 5.81 -32.93 27.16
C SER A 125 4.95 -34.04 27.82
N ARG A 126 3.85 -34.46 27.19
CA ARG A 126 3.03 -35.59 27.66
C ARG A 126 3.58 -36.97 27.29
N LEU A 127 4.34 -37.08 26.20
CA LEU A 127 4.84 -38.36 25.64
C LEU A 127 6.24 -38.73 26.14
N SER A 128 7.07 -37.76 26.55
CA SER A 128 8.41 -38.03 27.10
C SER A 128 8.40 -38.76 28.46
N THR A 129 7.23 -39.07 29.02
CA THR A 129 7.07 -39.78 30.29
C THR A 129 6.62 -41.25 30.12
N GLU A 130 6.28 -41.70 28.91
CA GLU A 130 5.91 -43.11 28.64
C GLU A 130 7.10 -44.01 28.25
N ASP A 131 8.29 -43.46 27.97
CA ASP A 131 9.48 -44.24 27.56
C ASP A 131 10.41 -44.62 28.75
N GLY A 132 9.91 -44.48 29.98
CA GLY A 132 10.66 -44.78 31.21
C GLY A 132 10.51 -46.19 31.76
N GLY A 133 9.70 -47.05 31.14
CA GLY A 133 9.63 -48.47 31.49
C GLY A 133 8.25 -49.06 31.32
N HIS A 134 7.99 -49.66 30.15
CA HIS A 134 7.05 -50.77 30.03
C HIS A 134 7.47 -51.63 28.84
N GLU A 135 8.39 -52.56 29.09
CA GLU A 135 8.39 -53.84 28.40
C GLU A 135 7.07 -54.56 28.71
N GLU A 136 6.50 -55.21 27.70
CA GLU A 136 5.32 -56.10 27.77
C GLU A 136 4.00 -55.37 28.11
N GLN A 137 2.87 -55.55 27.44
CA GLN A 137 2.32 -56.79 26.91
C GLN A 137 1.11 -56.43 26.02
N LEU A 138 1.06 -56.98 24.82
CA LEU A 138 -0.18 -57.06 24.05
C LEU A 138 -1.18 -57.91 24.84
N VAL A 139 -2.27 -57.32 25.35
CA VAL A 139 -3.44 -58.12 25.73
C VAL A 139 -4.75 -57.41 25.45
N SER A 140 -5.55 -58.17 24.73
CA SER A 140 -6.94 -57.98 24.36
C SER A 140 -7.85 -57.64 25.53
N PHE A 141 -8.78 -56.74 25.21
CA PHE A 141 -10.12 -56.61 25.78
C PHE A 141 -10.72 -57.96 26.22
N ASP A 142 -11.02 -58.11 27.52
CA ASP A 142 -12.34 -58.46 28.05
C ASP A 142 -12.29 -58.91 29.54
N ASN A 143 -13.35 -58.60 30.27
CA ASN A 143 -13.77 -59.08 31.60
C ASN A 143 -13.36 -58.28 32.86
N ASN A 144 -14.27 -57.38 33.23
CA ASN A 144 -15.12 -57.46 34.44
C ASN A 144 -14.45 -57.82 35.78
N ASP A 145 -14.18 -56.82 36.62
CA ASP A 145 -14.86 -56.59 37.91
C ASP A 145 -14.19 -55.43 38.68
N ASP A 146 -14.97 -54.81 39.57
CA ASP A 146 -14.60 -53.83 40.61
C ASP A 146 -14.78 -52.33 40.30
N TRP A 147 -16.05 -51.94 40.42
CA TRP A 147 -16.51 -50.57 40.63
C TRP A 147 -16.10 -50.11 42.04
N GLY A 148 -14.92 -49.50 42.16
CA GLY A 148 -14.42 -49.09 43.47
C GLY A 148 -13.27 -48.10 43.44
N LYS A 149 -13.60 -46.81 43.28
CA LYS A 149 -12.86 -45.71 43.96
C LYS A 149 -11.42 -45.43 43.45
N THR A 150 -11.24 -45.11 42.17
CA THR A 150 -10.06 -44.33 41.75
C THR A 150 -10.35 -42.85 41.95
N THR A 151 -9.96 -42.37 43.13
CA THR A 151 -9.67 -40.96 43.39
C THR A 151 -8.88 -40.41 42.20
N THR A 152 -9.45 -39.42 41.51
CA THR A 152 -8.76 -38.54 40.59
C THR A 152 -7.68 -37.78 41.37
N GLN A 153 -6.55 -38.43 41.64
CA GLN A 153 -5.31 -37.73 41.88
C GLN A 153 -4.84 -37.26 40.51
N THR A 154 -5.11 -36.00 40.24
CA THR A 154 -4.31 -35.18 39.35
C THR A 154 -2.85 -35.28 39.84
N GLU A 155 -2.12 -36.29 39.37
CA GLU A 155 -0.67 -36.24 39.37
C GLU A 155 -0.29 -35.12 38.41
N ASP A 156 0.17 -34.03 38.99
CA ASP A 156 0.76 -32.89 38.29
C ASP A 156 1.87 -33.40 37.38
N VAL A 157 1.52 -33.47 36.09
CA VAL A 157 2.41 -33.75 34.97
C VAL A 157 3.55 -32.74 35.03
N ALA A 158 4.78 -33.21 35.28
CA ALA A 158 5.96 -32.35 35.31
C ALA A 158 6.34 -31.91 33.89
N ILE A 159 5.57 -30.99 33.32
CA ILE A 159 6.08 -30.00 32.38
C ILE A 159 7.23 -29.31 33.14
N THR A 160 8.44 -29.30 32.60
CA THR A 160 9.53 -28.58 33.26
C THR A 160 9.15 -27.10 33.37
N GLU A 161 9.54 -26.42 34.45
CA GLU A 161 9.19 -25.00 34.63
C GLU A 161 9.66 -24.15 33.44
N GLU A 162 10.78 -24.53 32.81
CA GLU A 162 11.33 -23.95 31.58
C GLU A 162 10.43 -24.17 30.34
N ASP A 163 9.90 -25.38 30.13
CA ASP A 163 8.95 -25.65 29.03
C ASP A 163 7.65 -24.86 29.18
N LEU A 164 7.20 -24.71 30.43
CA LEU A 164 5.98 -23.97 30.78
C LEU A 164 6.14 -22.47 30.52
N GLU A 165 7.31 -21.92 30.86
CA GLU A 165 7.68 -20.53 30.57
C GLU A 165 7.76 -20.26 29.06
N LEU A 166 8.41 -21.14 28.30
CA LEU A 166 8.48 -21.06 26.84
C LEU A 166 7.10 -21.13 26.17
N ILE A 167 6.22 -22.01 26.66
CA ILE A 167 4.83 -22.10 26.17
C ILE A 167 4.08 -20.79 26.44
N LYS A 168 4.23 -20.23 27.64
CA LYS A 168 3.56 -18.99 28.05
C LYS A 168 4.02 -17.78 27.22
N GLU A 169 5.31 -17.68 26.94
CA GLU A 169 5.87 -16.65 26.06
C GLU A 169 5.25 -16.72 24.65
N ARG A 170 5.17 -17.94 24.10
CA ARG A 170 4.56 -18.17 22.78
C ARG A 170 3.06 -17.85 22.76
N GLU A 171 2.33 -18.15 23.82
CA GLU A 171 0.91 -17.78 23.91
C GLU A 171 0.70 -16.27 23.95
N THR A 172 1.59 -15.55 24.64
CA THR A 172 1.58 -14.09 24.65
C THR A 172 1.83 -13.53 23.25
N ALA A 173 2.78 -14.12 22.52
CA ALA A 173 3.04 -13.76 21.12
C ALA A 173 1.84 -14.01 20.20
N ILE A 174 1.14 -15.13 20.38
CA ILE A 174 -0.08 -15.45 19.62
C ILE A 174 -1.17 -14.41 19.90
N GLN A 175 -1.37 -14.03 21.16
CA GLN A 175 -2.36 -13.00 21.52
C GLN A 175 -2.05 -11.64 20.87
N GLN A 176 -0.77 -11.25 20.87
CA GLN A 176 -0.35 -10.01 20.19
C GLN A 176 -0.64 -10.09 18.69
N LEU A 177 -0.35 -11.22 18.05
CA LEU A 177 -0.59 -11.41 16.62
C LEU A 177 -2.09 -11.40 16.29
N GLU A 178 -2.94 -11.95 17.15
CA GLU A 178 -4.39 -11.87 17.01
C GLU A 178 -4.90 -10.41 17.11
N SER A 179 -4.36 -9.63 18.05
CA SER A 179 -4.64 -8.20 18.14
C SER A 179 -4.20 -7.45 16.87
N ASP A 180 -2.99 -7.73 16.36
CA ASP A 180 -2.48 -7.11 15.14
C ASP A 180 -3.37 -7.42 13.91
N ILE A 181 -3.93 -8.64 13.83
CA ILE A 181 -4.88 -9.02 12.77
C ILE A 181 -6.20 -8.23 12.89
N LEU A 182 -6.68 -7.96 14.11
CA LEU A 182 -7.87 -7.13 14.32
C LEU A 182 -7.64 -5.68 13.87
N ASP A 183 -6.45 -5.14 14.13
CA ASP A 183 -6.06 -3.80 13.68
C ASP A 183 -6.05 -3.71 12.15
N VAL A 184 -5.50 -4.73 11.47
CA VAL A 184 -5.52 -4.82 10.00
C VAL A 184 -6.95 -4.88 9.47
N ASN A 185 -7.84 -5.64 10.11
CA ASN A 185 -9.27 -5.68 9.73
C ASN A 185 -9.94 -4.30 9.88
N GLN A 186 -9.55 -3.51 10.87
CA GLN A 186 -10.08 -2.16 11.02
C GLN A 186 -9.62 -1.25 9.88
N ILE A 187 -8.37 -1.36 9.44
CA ILE A 187 -7.86 -0.65 8.26
C ILE A 187 -8.64 -1.07 7.00
N PHE A 188 -8.98 -2.36 6.85
CA PHE A 188 -9.82 -2.81 5.73
C PHE A 188 -11.21 -2.17 5.70
N LYS A 189 -11.85 -2.01 6.86
CA LYS A 189 -13.13 -1.31 6.96
C LYS A 189 -13.00 0.15 6.56
N ASP A 190 -11.94 0.82 7.01
CA ASP A 190 -11.64 2.20 6.61
C ASP A 190 -11.45 2.32 5.10
N LEU A 191 -10.72 1.37 4.48
CA LEU A 191 -10.53 1.32 3.04
C LEU A 191 -11.83 1.10 2.29
N ALA A 192 -12.68 0.17 2.76
CA ALA A 192 -13.96 -0.11 2.14
C ALA A 192 -14.87 1.13 2.11
N VAL A 193 -14.92 1.90 3.20
CA VAL A 193 -15.64 3.18 3.27
C VAL A 193 -15.06 4.17 2.26
N MET A 194 -13.73 4.36 2.24
CA MET A 194 -13.09 5.28 1.31
C MET A 194 -13.28 4.90 -0.18
N ILE A 195 -13.38 3.60 -0.50
CA ILE A 195 -13.63 3.09 -1.86
C ILE A 195 -15.11 3.31 -2.22
N HIS A 196 -16.03 3.01 -1.31
CA HIS A 196 -17.46 3.14 -1.53
C HIS A 196 -17.88 4.60 -1.80
N ASP A 197 -17.27 5.55 -1.08
CA ASP A 197 -17.52 6.99 -1.24
C ASP A 197 -17.03 7.57 -2.60
N GLN A 198 -16.44 6.76 -3.50
CA GLN A 198 -15.93 7.20 -4.82
C GLN A 198 -16.92 7.05 -6.00
N GLY A 199 -18.20 6.77 -5.75
CA GLY A 199 -19.24 6.64 -6.78
C GLY A 199 -19.49 7.90 -7.62
N GLU A 200 -19.83 7.69 -8.92
CA GLU A 200 -20.30 8.66 -9.95
C GLU A 200 -19.31 9.63 -10.65
N MET A 201 -17.99 9.34 -10.71
CA MET A 201 -17.12 10.09 -11.65
C MET A 201 -16.08 9.21 -12.38
N ILE A 202 -16.37 7.92 -12.55
CA ILE A 202 -15.54 7.02 -13.37
C ILE A 202 -15.94 7.12 -14.86
N ASP A 203 -17.22 7.36 -15.17
CA ASP A 203 -17.72 7.47 -16.57
C ASP A 203 -17.16 8.67 -17.35
N SER A 204 -16.67 9.70 -16.67
CA SER A 204 -16.01 10.83 -17.34
C SER A 204 -14.56 10.54 -17.73
N ILE A 205 -13.98 9.41 -17.31
CA ILE A 205 -12.56 9.10 -17.56
C ILE A 205 -12.32 8.82 -19.06
N GLU A 206 -13.25 8.13 -19.72
CA GLU A 206 -13.19 7.83 -21.15
C GLU A 206 -13.49 9.08 -22.01
N ALA A 207 -14.47 9.89 -21.61
CA ALA A 207 -14.93 11.08 -22.35
C ALA A 207 -13.91 12.25 -22.46
N ASN A 208 -12.81 12.22 -21.71
CA ASN A 208 -11.88 13.36 -21.62
C ASN A 208 -10.46 13.06 -22.10
N VAL A 209 -10.14 11.81 -22.43
CA VAL A 209 -9.03 11.51 -23.36
C VAL A 209 -9.38 12.10 -24.72
N GLU A 210 -10.66 11.96 -25.13
CA GLU A 210 -11.23 12.57 -26.33
C GLU A 210 -11.16 14.11 -26.29
N SER A 211 -11.47 14.76 -25.16
CA SER A 211 -11.34 16.23 -25.07
C SER A 211 -9.89 16.74 -25.10
N ALA A 212 -8.92 15.98 -24.58
CA ALA A 212 -7.51 16.39 -24.62
C ALA A 212 -6.93 16.35 -26.05
N GLU A 213 -7.33 15.36 -26.86
CA GLU A 213 -7.03 15.30 -28.29
C GLU A 213 -7.64 16.49 -29.04
N VAL A 214 -8.91 16.80 -28.77
CA VAL A 214 -9.64 17.94 -29.37
C VAL A 214 -9.02 19.30 -29.03
N HIS A 215 -8.44 19.47 -27.83
CA HIS A 215 -7.75 20.71 -27.46
C HIS A 215 -6.37 20.88 -28.12
N VAL A 216 -5.64 19.78 -28.36
CA VAL A 216 -4.38 19.81 -29.11
C VAL A 216 -4.63 20.09 -30.59
N GLU A 217 -5.67 19.49 -31.18
CA GLU A 217 -6.06 19.72 -32.57
C GLU A 217 -6.50 21.17 -32.81
N ARG A 218 -7.35 21.74 -31.93
CA ARG A 218 -7.76 23.15 -32.00
C ARG A 218 -6.60 24.11 -31.74
N GLY A 219 -5.67 23.76 -30.85
CA GLY A 219 -4.45 24.52 -30.61
C GLY A 219 -3.53 24.56 -31.83
N ALA A 220 -3.38 23.44 -32.53
CA ALA A 220 -2.63 23.35 -33.78
C ALA A 220 -3.29 24.19 -34.91
N GLU A 221 -4.61 24.17 -35.01
CA GLU A 221 -5.34 24.96 -36.01
C GLU A 221 -5.20 26.49 -35.76
N GLN A 222 -5.27 26.93 -34.51
CA GLN A 222 -5.06 28.33 -34.15
C GLN A 222 -3.62 28.80 -34.44
N LEU A 223 -2.62 27.96 -34.17
CA LEU A 223 -1.21 28.24 -34.52
C LEU A 223 -1.01 28.32 -36.03
N GLN A 224 -1.64 27.44 -36.81
CA GLN A 224 -1.58 27.47 -38.27
C GLN A 224 -2.23 28.73 -38.84
N ARG A 225 -3.42 29.12 -38.34
CA ARG A 225 -4.09 30.36 -38.75
C ARG A 225 -3.23 31.59 -38.38
N ALA A 226 -2.64 31.62 -37.19
CA ALA A 226 -1.75 32.70 -36.77
C ALA A 226 -0.52 32.85 -37.69
N ALA A 227 0.11 31.73 -38.08
CA ALA A 227 1.23 31.73 -39.03
C ALA A 227 0.82 32.29 -40.41
N GLN A 228 -0.35 31.89 -40.92
CA GLN A 228 -0.89 32.41 -42.17
C GLN A 228 -1.20 33.92 -42.10
N TYR A 229 -1.78 34.39 -40.99
CA TYR A 229 -2.02 35.83 -40.78
C TYR A 229 -0.71 36.62 -40.70
N GLN A 230 0.32 36.09 -40.02
CA GLN A 230 1.63 36.73 -39.94
C GLN A 230 2.28 36.86 -41.33
N GLN A 231 2.20 35.82 -42.16
CA GLN A 231 2.76 35.84 -43.51
C GLN A 231 2.03 36.84 -44.43
N LYS A 232 0.70 36.93 -44.33
CA LYS A 232 -0.10 37.93 -45.06
C LYS A 232 0.17 39.36 -44.58
N SER A 233 0.33 39.55 -43.26
CA SER A 233 0.64 40.86 -42.67
C SER A 233 2.01 41.38 -43.12
N ARG A 234 3.04 40.52 -43.18
CA ARG A 234 4.37 40.90 -43.70
C ARG A 234 4.32 41.43 -45.13
N LYS A 235 3.53 40.81 -46.02
CA LYS A 235 3.34 41.30 -47.40
C LYS A 235 2.69 42.69 -47.43
N LYS A 236 1.66 42.91 -46.61
CA LYS A 236 1.00 44.21 -46.48
C LYS A 236 1.93 45.29 -45.92
N MET A 237 2.76 44.92 -44.94
CA MET A 237 3.73 45.83 -44.34
C MET A 237 4.81 46.26 -45.33
N CYS A 238 5.34 45.33 -46.15
CA CYS A 238 6.26 45.67 -47.24
C CYS A 238 5.64 46.61 -48.27
N ILE A 239 4.39 46.35 -48.69
CA ILE A 239 3.70 47.23 -49.65
C ILE A 239 3.53 48.63 -49.07
N LEU A 240 3.12 48.74 -47.79
CA LEU A 240 2.96 50.03 -47.11
C LEU A 240 4.31 50.78 -46.98
N ALA A 241 5.39 50.06 -46.68
CA ALA A 241 6.74 50.64 -46.64
C ALA A 241 7.20 51.19 -48.00
N VAL A 242 6.93 50.47 -49.10
CA VAL A 242 7.25 50.94 -50.47
C VAL A 242 6.46 52.19 -50.83
N VAL A 243 5.16 52.23 -50.51
CA VAL A 243 4.31 53.41 -50.78
C VAL A 243 4.82 54.64 -50.01
N LEU A 244 5.17 54.49 -48.73
CA LEU A 244 5.75 55.58 -47.94
C LEU A 244 7.09 56.05 -48.51
N ALA A 245 7.96 55.15 -48.95
CA ALA A 245 9.24 55.51 -49.56
C ALA A 245 9.04 56.32 -50.87
N LEU A 246 8.05 55.95 -51.69
CA LEU A 246 7.71 56.70 -52.90
C LEU A 246 7.19 58.10 -52.57
N LEU A 247 6.30 58.23 -51.58
CA LEU A 247 5.79 59.54 -51.16
C LEU A 247 6.91 60.46 -50.67
N VAL A 248 7.82 59.94 -49.84
CA VAL A 248 8.99 60.69 -49.37
C VAL A 248 9.90 61.08 -50.54
N GLY A 249 10.11 60.17 -51.50
CA GLY A 249 10.89 60.46 -52.70
C GLY A 249 10.29 61.58 -53.56
N VAL A 250 8.98 61.57 -53.77
CA VAL A 250 8.28 62.65 -54.51
C VAL A 250 8.40 63.99 -53.78
N ILE A 251 8.21 64.01 -52.46
CA ILE A 251 8.38 65.23 -51.66
C ILE A 251 9.81 65.75 -51.76
N ALA A 252 10.81 64.87 -51.66
CA ALA A 252 12.22 65.24 -51.79
C ALA A 252 12.54 65.79 -53.20
N LEU A 253 11.96 65.22 -54.26
CA LEU A 253 12.11 65.72 -55.63
C LEU A 253 11.48 67.10 -55.82
N ILE A 254 10.31 67.35 -55.24
CA ILE A 254 9.66 68.67 -55.29
C ILE A 254 10.53 69.72 -54.58
N ILE A 255 11.05 69.40 -53.39
CA ILE A 255 11.94 70.30 -52.64
C ILE A 255 13.25 70.55 -53.42
N TRP A 256 13.83 69.52 -54.02
CA TRP A 256 15.03 69.66 -54.84
C TRP A 256 14.78 70.53 -56.08
N ALA A 257 13.67 70.32 -56.78
CA ALA A 257 13.29 71.10 -57.95
C ALA A 257 12.88 72.54 -57.59
N SER A 258 12.39 72.81 -56.38
CA SER A 258 12.08 74.17 -55.92
C SER A 258 13.31 74.93 -55.42
N THR A 259 14.37 74.23 -55.04
CA THR A 259 15.61 74.81 -54.49
C THR A 259 16.68 75.04 -55.56
N LYS A 260 16.54 74.39 -56.73
CA LYS A 260 17.40 74.54 -57.89
C LYS A 260 16.81 75.56 -58.87
#